data_AF-A0A969XPR7-F1
#
_entry.id   AF-A0A969XPR7-F1
#
_cell.length_a   1.000
_cell.length_b   1.000
_cell.length_c   1.000
_cell.angle_alpha   90.00
_cell.angle_beta   90.00
_cell.angle_gamma   90.00
#
_symmetry.space_group_name_H-M   'P 1'
#
loop_
_entity.id
_entity.type
_entity.pdbx_description
1 polymer ?
#
loop_
_entity_poly.entity_id
_entity_poly.type
_entity_poly.pdbx_seq_one_letter_code
_entity_poly.pdbx_strand_id
1 'polypeptide(L)' 'MTQKAVVLARMRRAVRSGEARELRVTSGLSLREVAEDIGTHLATIHRWEQGICLPRGPHAVRYARLLDELTKVIRDR' A
#
# COMPACT_ATOMS: atom_id res chain seq x y z
N MET A 1 -8.62 1.75 18.05
CA MET A 1 -7.64 2.71 17.47
C MET A 1 -6.31 1.98 17.25
N THR A 2 -5.93 1.68 16.00
CA THR A 2 -4.65 1.01 15.74
C THR A 2 -3.50 2.01 15.84
N GLN A 3 -2.47 1.68 16.62
CA GLN A 3 -1.31 2.55 16.81
C GLN A 3 -0.56 2.77 15.48
N LYS A 4 -0.19 4.03 15.20
CA LYS A 4 0.50 4.43 13.95
C LYS A 4 1.74 3.59 13.63
N ALA A 5 2.53 3.23 14.65
CA ALA A 5 3.72 2.40 14.50
C ALA A 5 3.40 0.99 13.96
N VAL A 6 2.32 0.38 14.44
CA VAL A 6 1.87 -0.95 13.98
C VAL A 6 1.45 -0.91 12.51
N VAL A 7 0.70 0.13 12.12
CA VAL A 7 0.29 0.32 10.71
C VAL A 7 1.51 0.43 9.80
N LEU A 8 2.51 1.23 10.19
CA LEU A 8 3.74 1.38 9.42
C LEU A 8 4.57 0.09 9.38
N ALA A 9 4.63 -0.67 10.46
CA ALA A 9 5.34 -1.95 10.49
C ALA A 9 4.72 -2.95 9.51
N ARG A 10 3.38 -3.07 9.50
CA ARG A 10 2.64 -3.92 8.56
C ARG A 10 2.83 -3.48 7.11
N MET A 11 2.68 -2.19 6.82
CA MET A 11 2.91 -1.62 5.50
C MET A 11 4.30 -1.95 4.97
N ARG A 12 5.34 -1.75 5.80
CA ARG A 12 6.72 -2.01 5.41
C ARG A 12 6.99 -3.51 5.22
N ARG A 13 6.33 -4.38 5.99
CA ARG A 13 6.37 -5.83 5.75
C ARG A 13 5.76 -6.16 4.39
N ALA A 14 4.54 -5.67 4.10
CA ALA A 14 3.84 -5.92 2.85
C ALA A 14 4.61 -5.42 1.62
N VAL A 15 5.29 -4.29 1.73
CA VAL A 15 6.19 -3.81 0.67
C VAL A 15 7.37 -4.76 0.47
N ARG A 16 8.06 -5.15 1.54
CA ARG A 16 9.24 -6.01 1.44
C ARG A 16 8.92 -7.42 0.92
N SER A 17 7.74 -7.95 1.23
CA SER A 17 7.31 -9.26 0.74
C SER A 17 6.78 -9.23 -0.70
N GLY A 18 6.57 -8.04 -1.29
CA GLY A 18 5.90 -7.89 -2.58
C GLY A 18 4.37 -7.96 -2.51
N GLU A 19 3.82 -8.32 -1.35
CA GLU A 19 2.37 -8.43 -1.07
C GLU A 19 1.61 -7.14 -1.43
N ALA A 20 2.20 -5.97 -1.16
CA ALA A 20 1.58 -4.68 -1.50
C ALA A 20 1.31 -4.53 -3.01
N ARG A 21 2.27 -4.95 -3.84
CA ARG A 21 2.14 -4.92 -5.30
C ARG A 21 1.14 -5.97 -5.77
N GLU A 22 1.21 -7.17 -5.20
CA GLU A 22 0.32 -8.27 -5.55
C GLU A 22 -1.15 -7.91 -5.28
N LEU A 23 -1.46 -7.40 -4.08
CA LEU A 23 -2.81 -6.93 -3.74
C LEU A 23 -3.32 -5.87 -4.70
N ARG A 24 -2.47 -4.90 -5.06
CA ARG A 24 -2.85 -3.86 -6.05
C ARG A 24 -3.16 -4.47 -7.41
N VAL A 25 -2.28 -5.33 -7.93
CA VAL A 25 -2.41 -5.92 -9.28
C VAL A 25 -3.59 -6.88 -9.35
N THR A 26 -3.77 -7.73 -8.35
CA THR A 26 -4.92 -8.66 -8.27
C THR A 26 -6.25 -7.94 -8.13
N SER A 27 -6.25 -6.75 -7.53
CA SER A 27 -7.41 -5.85 -7.48
C SER A 27 -7.64 -5.07 -8.78
N GLY A 28 -6.77 -5.23 -9.80
CA GLY A 28 -6.91 -4.54 -11.09
C GLY A 28 -6.53 -3.05 -11.07
N LEU A 29 -5.87 -2.57 -10.01
CA LEU A 29 -5.56 -1.15 -9.84
C LEU A 29 -4.20 -0.78 -10.47
N SER A 30 -4.19 0.32 -11.20
CA SER A 30 -2.97 0.95 -11.69
C SER A 30 -2.24 1.72 -10.58
N LEU A 31 -0.96 2.02 -10.80
CA LEU A 31 -0.19 2.89 -9.89
C LEU A 31 -0.76 4.31 -9.81
N ARG A 32 -1.39 4.80 -10.90
CA ARG A 32 -1.97 6.15 -10.95
C ARG A 32 -3.21 6.24 -10.07
N GLU A 33 -4.13 5.29 -10.18
CA GLU A 33 -5.35 5.26 -9.35
C GLU A 33 -5.02 5.21 -7.85
N VAL A 34 -4.07 4.36 -7.46
CA VAL A 34 -3.62 4.30 -6.07
C VAL A 34 -2.95 5.62 -5.63
N ALA A 35 -2.14 6.23 -6.50
CA ALA A 35 -1.45 7.48 -6.20
C ALA A 35 -2.43 8.63 -5.95
N GLU A 36 -3.44 8.75 -6.80
CA GLU A 36 -4.50 9.75 -6.71
C GLU A 36 -5.31 9.56 -5.42
N ASP A 37 -5.71 8.32 -5.10
CA ASP A 37 -6.48 8.00 -3.89
C ASP A 37 -5.74 8.36 -2.59
N ILE A 38 -4.47 7.97 -2.46
CA ILE A 38 -3.70 8.24 -1.24
C ILE A 38 -3.05 9.63 -1.23
N GLY A 39 -3.16 10.37 -2.33
CA GLY A 39 -2.64 11.72 -2.53
C GLY A 39 -1.11 11.80 -2.62
N THR A 40 -0.46 10.91 -3.36
CA THR A 40 1.00 10.91 -3.60
C THR A 40 1.31 10.87 -5.10
N HIS A 41 2.59 10.84 -5.48
CA HIS A 41 3.00 10.64 -6.87
C HIS A 41 3.13 9.15 -7.24
N LEU A 42 2.77 8.76 -8.46
CA LEU A 42 2.87 7.36 -8.94
C LEU A 42 4.28 6.77 -8.80
N ALA A 43 5.31 7.60 -9.04
CA ALA A 43 6.71 7.19 -8.89
C ALA A 43 7.07 6.85 -7.43
N THR A 44 6.38 7.45 -6.46
CA THR A 44 6.57 7.14 -5.04
C THR A 44 6.08 5.73 -4.74
N ILE A 45 4.90 5.35 -5.22
CA ILE A 45 4.36 3.99 -5.04
C ILE A 45 5.23 2.99 -5.78
N HIS A 46 5.61 3.29 -7.02
CA HIS A 46 6.52 2.45 -7.79
C HIS A 46 7.81 2.16 -7.01
N ARG A 47 8.46 3.20 -6.46
CA ARG A 47 9.69 3.03 -5.66
C ARG A 47 9.46 2.21 -4.39
N TRP A 48 8.29 2.32 -3.76
CA TRP A 48 7.95 1.46 -2.63
C TRP A 48 7.79 0.01 -3.07
N GLU A 49 6.94 -0.27 -4.05
CA GLU A 49 6.67 -1.64 -4.52
C GLU A 49 7.90 -2.33 -5.12
N GLN A 50 8.87 -1.57 -5.64
CA GLN A 50 10.17 -2.09 -6.11
C GLN A 50 11.21 -2.24 -4.99
N GLY A 51 10.87 -1.91 -3.73
CA GLY A 51 11.79 -1.98 -2.59
C GLY A 51 12.90 -0.92 -2.60
N ILE A 52 12.87 0.05 -3.52
CA ILE A 52 13.88 1.12 -3.64
C ILE A 52 13.90 2.00 -2.39
N CYS A 53 12.74 2.25 -1.77
CA CYS A 53 12.66 2.90 -0.49
C CYS A 53 11.46 2.43 0.33
N LEU A 54 11.54 2.58 1.65
CA LEU A 54 10.43 2.19 2.53
C LEU A 54 9.38 3.31 2.66
N PRO A 55 8.08 2.97 2.72
CA PRO A 55 7.03 3.91 3.01
C PRO A 55 7.22 4.60 4.37
N ARG A 56 7.00 5.91 4.38
CA ARG A 56 7.05 6.77 5.57
C ARG A 56 5.97 7.86 5.51
N GLY A 57 5.71 8.47 6.66
CA GLY A 57 4.80 9.61 6.77
C GLY A 57 3.31 9.25 6.57
N PRO A 58 2.46 10.26 6.32
CA PRO A 58 1.01 10.09 6.21
C PRO A 58 0.58 9.21 5.02
N HIS A 59 1.21 9.33 3.86
CA HIS A 59 0.85 8.54 2.67
C HIS A 59 1.10 7.04 2.87
N ALA A 60 2.13 6.66 3.63
CA ALA A 60 2.34 5.27 4.00
C ALA A 60 1.20 4.68 4.85
N VAL A 61 0.61 5.50 5.73
CA VAL A 61 -0.54 5.09 6.54
C VAL A 61 -1.79 4.95 5.67
N ARG A 62 -2.00 5.87 4.73
CA ARG A 62 -3.13 5.78 3.77
C ARG A 62 -3.01 4.55 2.89
N TYR A 63 -1.82 4.30 2.35
CA TYR A 63 -1.57 3.12 1.53
C TYR A 63 -1.79 1.81 2.31
N ALA A 64 -1.35 1.76 3.57
CA ALA A 64 -1.59 0.59 4.42
C ALA A 64 -3.09 0.30 4.60
N ARG A 65 -3.88 1.35 4.84
CA ARG A 65 -5.33 1.22 4.99
C ARG A 65 -6.00 0.78 3.70
N LEU A 66 -5.58 1.34 2.56
CA LEU A 66 -6.08 0.89 1.26
C LEU A 66 -5.82 -0.61 1.06
N LEU A 67 -4.60 -1.10 1.34
CA LEU A 67 -4.28 -2.52 1.24
C LEU A 67 -5.10 -3.39 2.20
N ASP A 68 -5.35 -2.92 3.42
CA ASP A 68 -6.22 -3.60 4.38
C ASP A 68 -7.65 -3.74 3.83
N GLU A 69 -8.19 -2.71 3.16
CA GLU A 69 -9.52 -2.77 2.52
C GLU A 69 -9.52 -3.66 1.28
N LEU A 70 -8.52 -3.57 0.41
CA LEU A 70 -8.40 -4.46 -0.76
C LEU A 70 -8.34 -5.94 -0.36
N THR A 71 -7.64 -6.25 0.74
CA THR A 71 -7.59 -7.60 1.29
C THR A 71 -8.97 -8.14 1.66
N LYS A 72 -9.87 -7.29 2.16
CA LYS A 72 -11.26 -7.69 2.47
C LYS A 72 -12.04 -7.93 1.18
N VAL A 73 -11.94 -7.01 0.22
CA VAL A 73 -12.62 -7.13 -1.09
C VAL A 73 -12.24 -8.43 -1.81
N ILE A 74 -10.97 -8.84 -1.73
CA ILE A 74 -10.50 -10.10 -2.33
C ILE A 74 -11.05 -11.33 -1.58
N ARG A 75 -11.21 -11.26 -0.25
CA ARG A 75 -11.70 -12.38 0.56
C ARG A 75 -13.21 -12.58 0.50
N ASP A 76 -13.95 -11.52 0.19
CA ASP A 76 -15.42 -11.53 0.10
C ASP A 76 -15.91 -11.96 -1.31
N ARG A 77 -14.99 -12.34 -2.21
CA ARG A 77 -15.26 -12.92 -3.54
C ARG A 77 -15.03 -14.42 -3.54
#